data_AF-A0A942Z218-F1
#
_entry.id   AF-A0A942Z218-F1
#
_cell.length_a   1.000
_cell.length_b   1.000
_cell.length_c   1.000
_cell.angle_alpha   90.00
_cell.angle_beta   90.00
_cell.angle_gamma   90.00
#
_symmetry.space_group_name_H-M   'P 1'
#
loop_
_entity.id
_entity.type
_entity.pdbx_description
1 polymer ?
#
loop_
_entity_poly.entity_id
_entity_poly.type
_entity_poly.pdbx_seq_one_letter_code
_entity_poly.pdbx_strand_id
1 'polypeptide(L)'
;MASWLRWIIGQPILIIEDGKIIPKNLKRARMTEDDLKMQLRMQKIADITKVKHATFEVSGYMGIELYPEHAQVTKKEFDSLKQAIDLIAKKLDIEPQALPSSNKTNKNLFQQIEKIHQNETQNNKQ
;
A
#
# COMPACT_ATOMS: atom_id res chain seq x y z
N MET A 1 -36.55 3.03 2.73
CA MET A 1 -35.52 2.11 3.27
C MET A 1 -35.80 1.86 4.75
N ALA A 2 -35.90 0.61 5.16
CA ALA A 2 -36.55 0.26 6.42
C ALA A 2 -35.62 0.42 7.65
N SER A 3 -35.92 1.41 8.50
CA SER A 3 -35.09 1.83 9.65
C SER A 3 -34.97 0.81 10.79
N TRP A 4 -35.73 -0.30 10.76
CA TRP A 4 -35.72 -1.33 11.81
C TRP A 4 -34.50 -2.25 11.75
N LEU A 5 -33.94 -2.48 10.55
CA LEU A 5 -32.72 -3.27 10.35
C LEU A 5 -31.56 -2.77 11.21
N ARG A 6 -31.52 -1.46 11.42
CA ARG A 6 -30.56 -0.72 12.24
C ARG A 6 -30.49 -1.21 13.69
N TRP A 7 -31.62 -1.64 14.23
CA TRP A 7 -31.75 -2.13 15.60
C TRP A 7 -31.38 -3.61 15.75
N ILE A 8 -31.49 -4.39 14.68
CA ILE A 8 -31.19 -5.83 14.68
C ILE A 8 -29.72 -6.09 14.32
N ILE A 9 -29.19 -5.38 13.33
CA ILE A 9 -27.83 -5.59 12.81
C ILE A 9 -26.82 -4.76 13.58
N GLY A 10 -27.25 -3.66 14.20
CA GLY A 10 -26.40 -2.67 14.83
C GLY A 10 -25.88 -1.62 13.84
N GLN A 11 -25.05 -0.69 14.32
CA GLN A 11 -24.52 0.41 13.52
C GLN A 11 -23.01 0.54 13.68
N PRO A 12 -22.29 0.88 12.59
CA PRO A 12 -20.88 1.20 12.69
C PRO A 12 -20.66 2.39 13.62
N ILE A 13 -19.56 2.33 14.37
CA ILE A 13 -19.16 3.37 15.30
C ILE A 13 -17.95 4.10 14.70
N LEU A 14 -18.06 5.40 14.44
CA LEU A 14 -16.92 6.21 14.00
C LEU A 14 -15.86 6.29 15.12
N ILE A 15 -14.66 5.77 14.91
CA ILE A 15 -13.58 5.71 15.89
C ILE A 15 -12.54 6.82 15.66
N ILE A 16 -12.22 7.10 14.40
CA ILE A 16 -11.26 8.15 14.00
C ILE A 16 -11.97 9.10 13.04
N GLU A 17 -11.76 10.40 13.24
CA GLU A 17 -12.19 11.47 12.35
C GLU A 17 -11.06 12.50 12.27
N ASP A 18 -10.66 12.84 11.04
CA ASP A 18 -9.59 13.79 10.73
C ASP A 18 -8.29 13.54 11.52
N GLY A 19 -7.83 12.29 11.49
CA GLY A 19 -6.59 11.87 12.15
C GLY A 19 -6.67 11.83 13.69
N LYS A 20 -7.85 12.05 14.28
CA LYS A 20 -8.03 12.11 15.74
C LYS A 20 -8.95 11.00 16.22
N ILE A 21 -8.54 10.33 17.30
CA ILE A 21 -9.36 9.35 18.00
C ILE A 21 -10.55 10.05 18.65
N ILE A 22 -11.73 9.42 18.60
CA ILE A 22 -12.93 9.86 19.31
C ILE A 22 -13.10 8.99 20.58
N PRO A 23 -12.64 9.41 21.77
CA PRO A 23 -12.52 8.52 22.94
C PRO A 23 -13.88 8.02 23.45
N LYS A 24 -14.93 8.85 23.32
CA LYS A 24 -16.30 8.45 23.65
C LYS A 24 -16.79 7.25 22.83
N ASN A 25 -16.31 7.12 21.59
CA ASN A 25 -16.72 6.07 20.67
C ASN A 25 -15.90 4.78 20.87
N LEU A 26 -14.64 4.89 21.28
CA LEU A 26 -13.87 3.74 21.78
C LEU A 26 -14.56 3.05 22.96
N LYS A 27 -15.04 3.84 23.94
CA LYS A 27 -15.81 3.31 25.09
C LYS A 27 -17.07 2.59 24.64
N ARG A 28 -17.82 3.16 23.68
CA ARG A 28 -19.03 2.54 23.11
C ARG A 28 -18.72 1.24 22.37
N ALA A 29 -17.58 1.19 21.69
CA ALA A 29 -17.08 0.00 21.00
C ALA A 29 -16.43 -1.03 21.95
N ARG A 30 -16.32 -0.73 23.25
CA ARG A 30 -15.57 -1.54 24.24
C ARG A 30 -14.14 -1.86 23.78
N MET A 31 -13.51 -0.89 23.12
CA MET A 31 -12.20 -0.99 22.51
C MET A 31 -11.21 -0.09 23.24
N THR A 32 -10.02 -0.58 23.55
CA THR A 32 -8.93 0.23 24.09
C THR A 32 -8.16 0.94 22.96
N GLU A 33 -7.32 1.92 23.30
CA GLU A 33 -6.43 2.52 22.30
C GLU A 33 -5.42 1.51 21.73
N ASP A 34 -5.00 0.53 22.53
CA ASP A 34 -4.06 -0.50 22.08
C ASP A 34 -4.71 -1.47 21.10
N ASP A 35 -5.99 -1.82 21.31
CA ASP A 35 -6.78 -2.57 20.33
C ASP A 35 -6.90 -1.80 19.01
N LEU A 36 -7.20 -0.50 19.07
CA LEU A 36 -7.27 0.37 17.90
C LEU A 36 -5.92 0.38 17.16
N LYS A 37 -4.82 0.61 17.87
CA LYS A 37 -3.47 0.63 17.28
C LYS A 37 -3.09 -0.74 16.70
N MET A 38 -3.50 -1.84 17.32
CA MET A 38 -3.31 -3.17 16.78
C MET A 38 -4.04 -3.34 15.45
N GLN A 39 -5.32 -2.95 15.38
CA GLN A 39 -6.12 -3.01 14.15
C GLN A 39 -5.52 -2.16 13.03
N LEU A 40 -5.08 -0.93 13.34
CA LEU A 40 -4.39 -0.06 12.36
C LEU A 40 -3.10 -0.70 11.83
N ARG A 41 -2.29 -1.30 12.71
CA ARG A 41 -1.07 -2.03 12.30
C ARG A 41 -1.36 -3.21 11.38
N MET A 42 -2.44 -3.96 11.62
CA MET A 42 -2.88 -5.04 10.72
C MET A 42 -3.25 -4.53 9.32
N GLN A 43 -3.72 -3.28 9.24
CA GLN A 43 -3.98 -2.58 7.98
C GLN A 43 -2.76 -1.83 7.43
N LYS A 44 -1.56 -2.06 7.99
CA LYS A 44 -0.29 -1.40 7.61
C LYS A 44 -0.30 0.12 7.79
N ILE A 45 -1.09 0.62 8.74
CA ILE A 45 -1.18 2.04 9.10
C ILE A 45 -0.46 2.24 10.43
N ALA A 46 0.72 2.84 10.38
CA ALA A 46 1.50 3.16 11.58
C ALA A 46 1.20 4.55 12.14
N ASP A 47 0.67 5.44 11.31
CA ASP A 47 0.45 6.84 11.63
C ASP A 47 -1.03 7.18 11.50
N ILE A 48 -1.65 7.52 12.62
CA ILE A 48 -3.07 7.79 12.70
C ILE A 48 -3.45 9.09 12.01
N THR A 49 -2.54 10.05 11.85
CA THR A 49 -2.85 11.34 11.21
C THR A 49 -3.15 11.17 9.72
N LYS A 50 -2.79 10.03 9.13
CA LYS A 50 -3.10 9.67 7.75
C LYS A 50 -4.52 9.18 7.54
N VAL A 51 -5.22 8.83 8.63
CA VAL A 51 -6.57 8.29 8.61
C VAL A 51 -7.57 9.44 8.62
N LYS A 52 -8.34 9.55 7.54
CA LYS A 52 -9.43 10.53 7.45
C LYS A 52 -10.64 10.06 8.26
N HIS A 53 -11.05 8.81 8.06
CA HIS A 53 -12.10 8.18 8.86
C HIS A 53 -11.74 6.73 9.20
N ALA A 54 -12.12 6.27 10.39
CA ALA A 54 -12.17 4.83 10.68
C ALA A 54 -13.46 4.48 11.41
N THR A 55 -14.15 3.43 10.96
CA THR A 55 -15.36 2.89 11.58
C THR A 55 -15.09 1.51 12.17
N PHE A 56 -15.65 1.26 13.36
CA PHE A 56 -15.72 -0.08 13.91
C PHE A 56 -17.07 -0.69 13.51
N GLU A 57 -17.01 -1.70 12.65
CA GLU A 57 -18.18 -2.38 12.10
C GLU A 57 -18.72 -3.42 13.09
N VAL A 58 -20.01 -3.75 12.96
CA VAL A 58 -20.68 -4.77 13.80
C VAL A 58 -20.10 -6.18 13.63
N SER A 59 -19.38 -6.42 12.54
CA SER A 59 -18.61 -7.65 12.29
C SER A 59 -17.33 -7.74 13.12
N GLY A 60 -16.93 -6.67 13.82
CA GLY A 60 -15.66 -6.56 14.54
C GLY A 60 -14.49 -6.12 13.66
N TYR A 61 -14.70 -5.87 12.37
CA TYR A 61 -13.68 -5.33 11.47
C TYR A 61 -13.68 -3.80 11.47
N MET A 62 -12.56 -3.21 11.03
CA MET A 62 -12.42 -1.78 10.87
C MET A 62 -12.58 -1.37 9.41
N GLY A 63 -13.51 -0.47 9.13
CA GLY A 63 -13.50 0.29 7.88
C GLY A 63 -12.51 1.45 8.02
N ILE A 64 -11.64 1.66 7.04
CA ILE A 64 -10.64 2.73 7.07
C ILE A 64 -10.63 3.48 5.75
N GLU A 65 -10.69 4.81 5.85
CA GLU A 65 -10.46 5.76 4.76
C GLU A 65 -9.21 6.59 5.09
N LEU A 66 -8.21 6.55 4.23
CA LEU A 66 -7.03 7.42 4.33
C LEU A 66 -7.28 8.75 3.62
N TYR A 67 -6.53 9.78 4.01
CA TYR A 67 -6.44 10.98 3.18
C TYR A 67 -5.87 10.64 1.79
N PRO A 68 -6.31 11.32 0.71
CA PRO A 68 -5.91 11.00 -0.66
C PRO A 68 -4.38 10.96 -0.88
N GLU A 69 -3.63 11.85 -0.25
CA GLU A 69 -2.16 11.92 -0.30
C GLU A 69 -1.45 10.70 0.33
N HIS A 70 -2.18 9.88 1.09
CA HIS A 70 -1.69 8.66 1.72
C HIS A 70 -2.37 7.41 1.18
N ALA A 71 -3.37 7.55 0.31
CA ALA A 71 -4.04 6.44 -0.34
C ALA A 71 -3.18 5.84 -1.47
N GLN A 72 -3.40 4.56 -1.77
CA GLN A 72 -2.77 3.91 -2.92
C GLN A 72 -3.44 4.37 -4.20
N VAL A 73 -2.64 4.52 -5.26
CA VAL A 73 -3.14 4.84 -6.60
C VAL A 73 -3.99 3.68 -7.11
N THR A 74 -5.19 3.99 -7.57
CA THR A 74 -6.06 3.00 -8.22
C THR A 74 -5.57 2.70 -9.62
N LYS A 75 -5.88 1.50 -10.14
CA LYS A 75 -5.55 1.14 -11.53
C LYS A 75 -6.07 2.17 -12.55
N LYS A 76 -7.28 2.69 -12.32
CA LYS A 76 -7.89 3.70 -13.21
C LYS A 76 -7.10 5.01 -13.24
N GLU A 77 -6.64 5.49 -12.09
CA GLU A 77 -5.82 6.69 -12.00
C GLU A 77 -4.47 6.47 -12.68
N PHE A 78 -3.85 5.31 -12.46
CA PHE A 78 -2.61 4.93 -13.13
C PHE A 78 -2.77 4.86 -14.65
N ASP A 79 -3.84 4.22 -15.15
CA ASP A 79 -4.10 4.12 -16.59
C ASP A 79 -4.34 5.50 -17.21
N SER A 80 -5.01 6.40 -16.47
CA SER A 80 -5.23 7.78 -16.91
C SER A 80 -3.92 8.56 -17.00
N LEU A 81 -3.02 8.40 -16.03
CA LEU A 81 -1.66 8.96 -16.08
C LEU A 81 -0.86 8.40 -17.26
N LYS A 82 -0.90 7.08 -17.48
CA LYS A 82 -0.22 6.41 -18.60
C LYS A 82 -0.70 6.96 -19.94
N GLN A 83 -2.02 7.11 -20.13
CA GLN A 83 -2.59 7.68 -21.34
C GLN A 83 -2.11 9.12 -21.57
N ALA A 84 -2.05 9.95 -20.52
CA ALA A 84 -1.53 11.30 -20.63
C ALA A 84 -0.05 11.32 -21.08
N ILE A 85 0.77 10.42 -20.53
CA ILE A 85 2.18 10.26 -20.94
C ILE A 85 2.29 9.81 -22.40
N ASP A 86 1.50 8.80 -22.82
CA ASP A 86 1.51 8.29 -24.20
C ASP A 86 1.13 9.39 -25.21
N LEU A 87 0.16 10.25 -24.87
CA LEU A 87 -0.24 11.40 -25.70
C LEU A 87 0.86 12.45 -25.81
N ILE A 88 1.53 12.77 -24.70
CA ILE A 88 2.66 13.71 -24.69
C ILE A 88 3.82 13.16 -25.52
N ALA A 89 4.17 11.89 -25.33
CA ALA A 89 5.24 11.21 -26.06
C ALA A 89 4.98 11.23 -27.57
N LYS A 90 3.76 10.87 -27.99
CA LYS A 90 3.32 10.96 -29.39
C LYS A 90 3.42 12.39 -29.95
N LYS A 91 3.07 13.41 -29.15
CA LYS A 91 3.12 14.82 -29.59
C LYS A 91 4.57 15.30 -29.79
N LEU A 92 5.51 14.75 -29.02
CA LEU A 92 6.92 15.13 -29.06
C LEU A 92 7.76 14.22 -29.96
N ASP A 93 7.15 13.26 -30.66
CA ASP A 93 7.83 12.21 -31.43
C ASP A 93 8.88 11.43 -30.61
N ILE A 94 8.59 11.27 -29.32
CA ILE A 94 9.40 10.48 -28.39
C ILE A 94 8.74 9.11 -28.32
N GLU A 95 9.42 8.08 -28.80
CA GLU A 95 8.97 6.72 -28.53
C GLU A 95 9.20 6.43 -27.03
N PRO A 96 8.16 6.12 -26.23
CA PRO A 96 8.33 5.85 -24.82
C PRO A 96 9.28 4.66 -24.69
N GLN A 97 10.51 4.94 -24.25
CA GLN A 97 11.43 3.85 -23.91
C GLN A 97 10.74 3.06 -22.80
N ALA A 98 10.55 1.76 -23.02
CA ALA A 98 10.15 0.87 -21.95
C ALA A 98 11.02 1.20 -20.73
N LEU A 99 10.40 1.30 -19.54
CA LEU A 99 11.14 1.39 -18.28
C LEU A 99 12.31 0.43 -18.41
N PRO A 100 13.57 0.85 -18.19
CA PRO A 100 14.70 -0.05 -18.32
C PRO A 100 14.36 -1.25 -17.44
N SER A 101 13.98 -2.36 -18.09
CA SER A 101 13.98 -3.66 -17.47
C SER A 101 15.33 -3.71 -16.81
N SER A 102 15.39 -3.91 -15.50
CA SER A 102 16.63 -4.15 -14.78
C SER A 102 17.35 -5.32 -15.47
N ASN A 103 18.14 -5.01 -16.49
CA ASN A 103 18.86 -5.90 -17.37
C ASN A 103 19.80 -5.01 -18.20
N LYS A 104 21.11 -5.13 -17.90
CA LYS A 104 22.26 -4.27 -18.26
C LYS A 104 22.45 -3.14 -17.23
N THR A 105 23.16 -3.31 -16.12
CA THR A 105 24.47 -3.97 -15.96
C THR A 105 24.65 -4.35 -14.49
N ASN A 106 24.42 -5.61 -14.17
CA ASN A 106 25.33 -6.29 -13.26
C ASN A 106 25.91 -7.42 -14.10
N LYS A 107 27.16 -7.27 -14.57
CA LYS A 107 28.00 -8.45 -14.80
C LYS A 107 28.01 -9.15 -13.45
N ASN A 108 27.10 -10.09 -13.27
CA ASN A 108 26.71 -10.56 -11.96
C ASN A 108 27.94 -11.13 -11.26
N LEU A 109 28.08 -10.82 -9.97
CA LEU A 109 29.12 -11.35 -9.10
C LEU A 109 29.28 -12.88 -9.26
N PHE A 110 28.17 -13.57 -9.53
CA PHE A 110 28.11 -15.00 -9.86
C PHE A 110 28.97 -15.40 -11.07
N GLN A 111 28.93 -14.63 -12.17
CA GLN A 111 29.79 -14.88 -13.33
C GLN A 111 31.27 -14.65 -13.02
N GLN A 112 31.57 -13.80 -12.05
CA GLN A 112 32.93 -13.51 -11.59
C GLN A 112 33.47 -14.67 -10.74
N ILE A 113 32.64 -15.23 -9.86
CA ILE A 113 32.95 -16.43 -9.07
C ILE A 113 33.16 -17.65 -9.99
N GLU A 114 32.32 -17.84 -11.00
CA GLU A 114 32.48 -18.95 -11.96
C GLU A 114 33.80 -18.88 -12.74
N LYS A 115 34.23 -17.67 -13.13
CA LYS A 115 35.51 -17.47 -13.82
C LYS A 115 36.71 -17.71 -12.89
N ILE A 116 36.61 -17.35 -11.61
CA ILE A 116 37.67 -17.58 -10.63
C ILE A 116 37.90 -19.09 -10.45
N HIS A 117 36.84 -19.87 -10.29
CA HIS A 117 36.94 -21.34 -10.17
C HIS A 117 37.55 -21.99 -11.42
N GLN A 118 37.22 -21.51 -12.62
CA GLN A 118 37.78 -22.03 -13.87
C GLN A 118 39.28 -21.72 -13.99
N ASN A 119 39.71 -20.53 -13.59
CA ASN A 119 41.12 -20.13 -13.62
C ASN A 119 41.97 -20.90 -12.59
N GLU A 120 41.45 -21.16 -11.39
CA GLU A 120 42.15 -21.96 -10.38
C GLU A 120 42.33 -23.43 -10.80
N THR A 121 41.36 -23.98 -11.54
CA THR A 121 41.41 -25.38 -12.01
C THR A 121 42.39 -25.57 -13.18
N GLN A 122 42.65 -24.52 -13.97
CA GLN A 122 43.63 -24.55 -15.06
C GLN A 122 45.07 -24.31 -14.58
N ASN A 123 45.27 -23.46 -13.57
CA ASN A 123 46.60 -23.16 -13.03
C ASN A 123 47.19 -24.30 -12.17
N ASN A 124 46.37 -25.23 -11.68
CA ASN A 124 46.81 -26.39 -10.89
C ASN A 124 47.08 -27.66 -11.73
N LYS A 125 47.12 -27.55 -13.07
CA LYS A 125 47.43 -28.66 -13.99
C LYS A 125 48.78 -28.49 -14.74
N GLN A 126 49.63 -27.56 -14.29
CA GLN A 126 51.02 -27.43 -14.74
C GLN A 126 51.99 -27.82 -13.62
#